data_AF-A0A3E3E3G7-F1
#
_entry.id   AF-A0A3E3E3G7-F1
#
_cell.length_a   1.000
_cell.length_b   1.000
_cell.length_c   1.000
_cell.angle_alpha   90.00
_cell.angle_beta   90.00
_cell.angle_gamma   90.00
#
_symmetry.space_group_name_H-M   'P 1'
#
loop_
_entity.id
_entity.type
_entity.pdbx_description
1 polymer ?
#
loop_
_entity_poly.entity_id
_entity_poly.type
_entity_poly.pdbx_seq_one_letter_code
_entity_poly.pdbx_strand_id
1 'polypeptide(L)'
;MNTFEIYTQMFYALNDEWHNNHNEALENYLGLLNPFARDEVDSSDPSLYFTFKMAYRDYGNDKDYGYYFVKEFLKRFGKPFLINAFNNMEKENWIGFFEDYLNEEHKGSDIPEHSINNMLKKESEMNSFEMFVLMYYFVDYMTMGRYDDIILDYLGDCNPYLFLDNGSADPAVYSDFKKAYEGCKDKGRFGYNVVMSYANDIEEYYQNDIKPVIKSIKEEDWIYWAIDYLSFPHKGMELTLNDFKEEINE
;
A
#
# COMPACT_ATOMS: atom_id res chain seq x y z
N MET A 1 2.84 9.66 17.09
CA MET A 1 1.88 9.62 15.99
C MET A 1 2.50 8.76 14.90
N ASN A 2 1.78 7.81 14.33
CA ASN A 2 2.30 6.96 13.25
C ASN A 2 1.49 7.13 11.95
N THR A 3 2.00 6.57 10.85
CA THR A 3 1.38 6.70 9.52
C THR A 3 -0.06 6.17 9.46
N PHE A 4 -0.38 5.12 10.22
CA PHE A 4 -1.74 4.58 10.28
C PHE A 4 -2.72 5.56 10.94
N GLU A 5 -2.30 6.24 12.00
CA GLU A 5 -3.12 7.24 12.67
C GLU A 5 -3.41 8.43 11.73
N ILE A 6 -2.43 8.89 10.95
CA ILE A 6 -2.64 9.95 9.95
C ILE A 6 -3.62 9.49 8.87
N TYR A 7 -3.48 8.25 8.40
CA TYR A 7 -4.41 7.65 7.44
C TYR A 7 -5.84 7.58 7.98
N THR A 8 -5.98 7.16 9.24
CA THR A 8 -7.26 7.08 9.94
C THR A 8 -7.91 8.45 10.09
N GLN A 9 -7.12 9.47 10.39
CA GLN A 9 -7.61 10.85 10.51
C GLN A 9 -8.01 11.44 9.16
N MET A 10 -7.30 11.10 8.08
CA MET A 10 -7.76 11.42 6.72
C MET A 10 -9.13 10.77 6.44
N PHE A 11 -9.33 9.50 6.80
CA PHE A 11 -10.61 8.83 6.66
C PHE A 11 -11.72 9.56 7.44
N TYR A 12 -11.50 9.89 8.72
CA TYR A 12 -12.51 10.60 9.51
C TYR A 12 -12.86 11.98 8.94
N ALA A 13 -11.86 12.76 8.51
CA ALA A 13 -12.10 14.07 7.89
C ALA A 13 -12.97 13.97 6.64
N LEU A 14 -12.72 12.95 5.80
CA LEU A 14 -13.51 12.69 4.60
C LEU A 14 -14.91 12.15 4.95
N ASN A 15 -15.03 11.33 5.99
CA ASN A 15 -16.30 10.76 6.43
C ASN A 15 -17.23 11.84 7.04
N ASP A 16 -16.69 12.76 7.82
CA ASP A 16 -17.45 13.92 8.35
C ASP A 16 -17.99 14.79 7.21
N GLU A 17 -17.16 15.08 6.21
CA GLU A 17 -17.58 15.82 5.02
C GLU A 17 -18.70 15.10 4.24
N TRP A 18 -18.63 13.77 4.13
CA TRP A 18 -19.70 12.97 3.53
C TRP A 18 -20.99 13.05 4.34
N HIS A 19 -20.94 12.94 5.67
CA HIS A 19 -22.12 13.09 6.52
C HIS A 19 -22.81 14.45 6.35
N ASN A 20 -22.05 15.49 6.08
CA ASN A 20 -22.58 16.84 5.89
C ASN A 20 -23.13 17.08 4.47
N ASN A 21 -22.57 16.44 3.44
CA ASN A 21 -22.84 16.80 2.03
C ASN A 21 -23.38 15.65 1.15
N HIS A 22 -23.35 14.40 1.61
CA HIS A 22 -23.89 13.21 0.94
C HIS A 22 -23.39 13.02 -0.50
N ASN A 23 -22.09 13.19 -0.73
CA ASN A 23 -21.48 13.00 -2.05
C ASN A 23 -21.30 11.50 -2.37
N GLU A 24 -22.04 10.97 -3.35
CA GLU A 24 -21.98 9.54 -3.75
C GLU A 24 -20.59 9.10 -4.23
N ALA A 25 -19.82 9.97 -4.89
CA ALA A 25 -18.46 9.64 -5.33
C ALA A 25 -17.50 9.48 -4.14
N LEU A 26 -17.71 10.27 -3.08
CA LEU A 26 -16.96 10.17 -1.84
C LEU A 26 -17.32 8.89 -1.07
N GLU A 27 -18.61 8.52 -1.03
CA GLU A 27 -19.09 7.29 -0.38
C GLU A 27 -18.35 6.04 -0.88
N ASN A 28 -18.24 5.89 -2.20
CA ASN A 28 -17.55 4.75 -2.80
C ASN A 28 -16.07 4.66 -2.37
N TYR A 29 -15.40 5.80 -2.19
CA TYR A 29 -14.01 5.85 -1.78
C TYR A 29 -13.82 5.72 -0.27
N LEU A 30 -14.79 6.14 0.54
CA LEU A 30 -14.77 5.89 1.99
C LEU A 30 -14.80 4.38 2.28
N GLY A 31 -15.54 3.61 1.49
CA GLY A 31 -15.51 2.15 1.57
C GLY A 31 -14.11 1.56 1.35
N LEU A 32 -13.31 2.11 0.42
CA LEU A 32 -11.93 1.68 0.16
C LEU A 32 -10.93 2.18 1.22
N LEU A 33 -11.14 3.41 1.70
CA LEU A 33 -10.28 4.06 2.68
C LEU A 33 -10.50 3.57 4.11
N ASN A 34 -11.57 2.82 4.38
CA ASN A 34 -11.98 2.50 5.74
C ASN A 34 -10.89 1.68 6.46
N PRO A 35 -10.24 2.25 7.52
CA PRO A 35 -9.16 1.60 8.26
C PRO A 35 -9.69 0.59 9.29
N PHE A 36 -11.01 0.43 9.43
CA PHE A 36 -11.66 -0.44 10.40
C PHE A 36 -12.32 -1.68 9.78
N ALA A 37 -12.21 -1.86 8.46
CA ALA A 37 -12.80 -3.03 7.80
C ALA A 37 -12.05 -4.35 8.07
N ARG A 38 -10.86 -4.26 8.66
CA ARG A 38 -10.02 -5.38 9.07
C ARG A 38 -9.63 -5.19 10.53
N ASP A 39 -9.41 -6.27 11.26
CA ASP A 39 -8.94 -6.19 12.64
C ASP A 39 -7.49 -5.68 12.70
N GLU A 40 -6.68 -6.06 11.72
CA GLU A 40 -5.29 -5.65 11.56
C GLU A 40 -5.13 -4.18 11.13
N VAL A 41 -3.93 -3.63 11.32
CA VAL A 41 -3.55 -2.27 10.93
C VAL A 41 -3.39 -2.18 9.41
N ASP A 42 -4.52 -2.08 8.74
CA ASP A 42 -4.63 -1.95 7.29
C ASP A 42 -5.91 -1.20 6.93
N SER A 43 -6.13 -0.96 5.65
CA SER A 43 -7.40 -0.45 5.14
C SER A 43 -8.23 -1.53 4.45
N SER A 44 -9.42 -1.14 4.01
CA SER A 44 -10.28 -2.02 3.21
C SER A 44 -9.58 -2.44 1.92
N ASP A 45 -8.83 -1.52 1.32
CA ASP A 45 -7.94 -1.75 0.17
C ASP A 45 -6.45 -1.71 0.59
N PRO A 46 -5.80 -2.87 0.81
CA PRO A 46 -4.40 -2.92 1.24
C PRO A 46 -3.43 -2.12 0.36
N SER A 47 -3.70 -2.04 -0.96
CA SER A 47 -2.81 -1.28 -1.85
C SER A 47 -2.90 0.22 -1.60
N LEU A 48 -4.09 0.73 -1.29
CA LEU A 48 -4.28 2.14 -1.01
C LEU A 48 -3.54 2.57 0.25
N TYR A 49 -3.59 1.76 1.32
CA TYR A 49 -2.81 2.05 2.53
C TYR A 49 -1.30 1.90 2.29
N PHE A 50 -0.86 0.90 1.52
CA PHE A 50 0.57 0.77 1.18
C PHE A 50 1.07 1.96 0.37
N THR A 51 0.31 2.40 -0.64
CA THR A 51 0.57 3.62 -1.43
C THR A 51 0.66 4.86 -0.54
N PHE A 52 -0.19 4.97 0.48
CA PHE A 52 -0.11 6.05 1.48
C PHE A 52 1.16 5.98 2.33
N LYS A 53 1.58 4.79 2.77
CA LYS A 53 2.86 4.61 3.48
C LYS A 53 4.05 5.02 2.62
N MET A 54 4.06 4.62 1.34
CA MET A 54 5.10 5.00 0.38
C MET A 54 5.18 6.52 0.20
N ALA A 55 4.03 7.15 0.01
CA ALA A 55 3.92 8.61 -0.03
C ALA A 55 4.44 9.29 1.23
N TYR A 56 4.08 8.76 2.41
CA TYR A 56 4.50 9.31 3.69
C TYR A 56 6.02 9.27 3.87
N ARG A 57 6.67 8.17 3.47
CA ARG A 57 8.13 8.07 3.51
C ARG A 57 8.81 9.07 2.57
N ASP A 58 8.25 9.25 1.37
CA ASP A 58 8.88 10.06 0.32
C ASP A 58 8.77 11.56 0.57
N TYR A 59 7.64 12.02 1.11
CA TYR A 59 7.39 13.46 1.30
C TYR A 59 6.51 13.80 2.51
N GLY A 60 6.24 12.83 3.38
CA GLY A 60 5.51 13.04 4.63
C GLY A 60 6.23 13.96 5.60
N ASN A 61 5.44 14.48 6.55
CA ASN A 61 5.90 15.43 7.55
C ASN A 61 4.94 15.39 8.74
N ASP A 62 5.46 15.26 9.96
CA ASP A 62 4.64 15.22 11.18
C ASP A 62 4.06 16.59 11.57
N LYS A 63 4.56 17.68 10.98
CA LYS A 63 4.09 19.04 11.30
C LYS A 63 2.58 19.16 11.09
N ASP A 64 1.91 19.77 12.06
CA ASP A 64 0.45 19.98 12.05
C ASP A 64 -0.29 18.64 11.88
N TYR A 65 0.21 17.59 12.53
CA TYR A 65 -0.28 16.20 12.45
C TYR A 65 -0.47 15.69 11.02
N GLY A 66 0.46 16.02 10.11
CA GLY A 66 0.40 15.55 8.72
C GLY A 66 -0.63 16.23 7.82
N TYR A 67 -1.29 17.31 8.27
CA TYR A 67 -2.33 18.00 7.49
C TYR A 67 -1.92 18.34 6.04
N TYR A 68 -0.73 18.94 5.89
CA TYR A 68 -0.23 19.33 4.57
C TYR A 68 0.21 18.13 3.73
N PHE A 69 0.68 17.07 4.38
CA PHE A 69 0.99 15.82 3.70
C PHE A 69 -0.29 15.20 3.11
N VAL A 70 -1.38 15.10 3.90
CA VAL A 70 -2.66 14.55 3.43
C VAL A 70 -3.21 15.37 2.25
N LYS A 71 -3.13 16.70 2.32
CA LYS A 71 -3.52 17.58 1.19
C LYS A 71 -2.73 17.27 -0.08
N GLU A 72 -1.42 17.16 0.03
CA GLU A 72 -0.57 16.86 -1.13
C GLU A 72 -0.80 15.43 -1.64
N PHE A 73 -1.00 14.47 -0.74
CA PHE A 73 -1.36 13.09 -1.08
C PHE A 73 -2.64 13.03 -1.89
N LEU A 74 -3.76 13.58 -1.39
CA LEU A 74 -5.05 13.57 -2.08
C LEU A 74 -5.01 14.31 -3.42
N LYS A 75 -4.21 15.37 -3.50
CA LYS A 75 -3.98 16.10 -4.76
C LYS A 75 -3.24 15.23 -5.77
N ARG A 76 -2.20 14.50 -5.37
CA ARG A 76 -1.45 13.58 -6.25
C ARG A 76 -2.24 12.34 -6.61
N PHE A 77 -3.07 11.85 -5.71
CA PHE A 77 -3.99 10.75 -5.97
C PHE A 77 -4.96 11.05 -7.13
N GLY A 78 -5.19 12.33 -7.41
CA GLY A 78 -5.78 12.76 -8.69
C GLY A 78 -7.30 12.59 -8.76
N LYS A 79 -7.98 12.53 -7.61
CA LYS A 79 -9.45 12.48 -7.52
C LYS A 79 -9.99 13.82 -7.01
N PRO A 80 -10.49 14.72 -7.88
CA PRO A 80 -10.88 16.08 -7.49
C PRO A 80 -11.88 16.14 -6.34
N PHE A 81 -12.82 15.20 -6.26
CA PHE A 81 -13.82 15.18 -5.18
C PHE A 81 -13.20 14.88 -3.81
N LEU A 82 -12.13 14.08 -3.72
CA LEU A 82 -11.45 13.80 -2.44
C LEU A 82 -10.72 15.04 -1.92
N ILE A 83 -9.94 15.71 -2.77
CA ILE A 83 -9.23 16.92 -2.37
C ILE A 83 -10.20 18.07 -2.08
N ASN A 84 -11.30 18.17 -2.82
CA ASN A 84 -12.33 19.16 -2.53
C ASN A 84 -13.01 18.90 -1.19
N ALA A 85 -13.34 17.63 -0.89
CA ALA A 85 -13.88 17.24 0.40
C ALA A 85 -12.92 17.60 1.55
N PHE A 86 -11.64 17.25 1.42
CA PHE A 86 -10.65 17.56 2.45
C PHE A 86 -10.36 19.07 2.58
N ASN A 87 -10.54 19.86 1.53
CA ASN A 87 -10.32 21.31 1.61
C ASN A 87 -11.34 22.04 2.50
N ASN A 88 -12.48 21.42 2.81
CA ASN A 88 -13.44 21.93 3.79
C ASN A 88 -12.98 21.71 5.24
N MET A 89 -11.98 20.85 5.47
CA MET A 89 -11.36 20.66 6.78
C MET A 89 -10.37 21.80 7.06
N GLU A 90 -10.71 22.69 8.00
CA GLU A 90 -9.78 23.68 8.53
C GLU A 90 -8.65 23.01 9.33
N LYS A 91 -7.45 23.56 9.25
CA LYS A 91 -6.27 22.97 9.89
C LYS A 91 -6.40 22.92 11.41
N GLU A 92 -7.01 23.93 12.01
CA GLU A 92 -7.22 24.01 13.45
C GLU A 92 -8.19 22.91 13.93
N ASN A 93 -9.22 22.62 13.14
CA ASN A 93 -10.15 21.50 13.42
C ASN A 93 -9.45 20.15 13.23
N TRP A 94 -8.65 19.99 12.18
CA TRP A 94 -7.81 18.80 11.99
C TRP A 94 -6.93 18.53 13.22
N ILE A 95 -6.21 19.55 13.70
CA ILE A 95 -5.35 19.45 14.87
C ILE A 95 -6.17 19.02 16.10
N GLY A 96 -7.31 19.66 16.35
CA GLY A 96 -8.19 19.32 17.48
C GLY A 96 -8.71 17.89 17.43
N PHE A 97 -9.23 17.45 16.28
CA PHE A 97 -9.72 16.07 16.10
C PHE A 97 -8.61 15.03 16.29
N PHE A 98 -7.40 15.34 15.82
CA PHE A 98 -6.24 14.46 15.99
C PHE A 98 -5.85 14.35 17.46
N GLU A 99 -5.81 15.47 18.19
CA GLU A 99 -5.50 15.50 19.61
C GLU A 99 -6.54 14.72 20.43
N ASP A 100 -7.83 14.88 20.14
CA ASP A 100 -8.90 14.12 20.77
C ASP A 100 -8.71 12.60 20.53
N TYR A 101 -8.44 12.20 19.28
CA TYR A 101 -8.20 10.80 18.94
C TYR A 101 -7.00 10.19 19.68
N LEU A 102 -5.88 10.91 19.77
CA LEU A 102 -4.68 10.43 20.45
C LEU A 102 -4.83 10.36 21.98
N ASN A 103 -5.79 11.07 22.55
CA ASN A 103 -6.07 11.06 23.99
C ASN A 103 -6.98 9.91 24.43
N GLU A 104 -7.60 9.18 23.49
CA GLU A 104 -8.48 8.05 23.76
C GLU A 104 -7.81 6.71 23.37
N GLU A 105 -8.38 5.59 23.82
CA GLU A 105 -7.99 4.27 23.31
C GLU A 105 -8.39 4.17 21.84
N HIS A 106 -7.45 3.83 20.97
CA HIS A 106 -7.67 3.89 19.52
C HIS A 106 -6.85 2.87 18.74
N LYS A 107 -7.33 2.55 17.54
CA LYS A 107 -6.63 1.63 16.64
C LYS A 107 -5.32 2.25 16.15
N GLY A 108 -4.23 1.52 16.35
CA GLY A 108 -2.89 1.93 15.93
C GLY A 108 -1.99 2.45 17.06
N SER A 109 -2.49 2.54 18.30
CA SER A 109 -1.70 2.96 19.48
C SER A 109 -0.51 2.04 19.78
N ASP A 110 -0.62 0.75 19.41
CA ASP A 110 0.37 -0.29 19.71
C ASP A 110 1.37 -0.53 18.58
N ILE A 111 1.34 0.27 17.50
CA ILE A 111 2.24 0.11 16.37
C ILE A 111 3.62 0.64 16.77
N PRO A 112 4.67 -0.20 16.83
CA PRO A 112 6.02 0.29 17.06
C PRO A 112 6.45 1.11 15.84
N GLU A 113 6.77 2.38 16.06
CA GLU A 113 7.35 3.24 15.03
C GLU A 113 8.68 2.61 14.57
N HIS A 114 8.73 2.17 13.31
CA HIS A 114 9.88 1.55 12.68
C HIS A 114 10.53 0.41 13.48
N SER A 115 9.87 -0.75 13.61
CA SER A 115 10.52 -1.97 14.11
C SER A 115 11.51 -2.59 13.11
N ILE A 116 12.37 -1.79 12.47
CA ILE A 116 13.54 -2.27 11.73
C ILE A 116 14.45 -3.08 12.67
N ASN A 117 14.38 -2.82 13.98
CA ASN A 117 15.20 -3.49 15.00
C ASN A 117 14.82 -4.95 15.30
N ASN A 118 13.66 -5.45 14.84
CA ASN A 118 13.25 -6.85 15.11
C ASN A 118 13.45 -7.84 13.95
N MET A 119 13.99 -7.42 12.80
CA MET A 119 14.30 -8.36 11.70
C MET A 119 15.76 -8.29 11.25
N LEU A 120 16.64 -8.80 12.13
CA LEU A 120 17.94 -9.36 11.74
C LEU A 120 17.97 -10.89 11.81
N LYS A 121 16.80 -11.54 11.89
CA LYS A 121 16.71 -13.00 12.08
C LYS A 121 15.56 -13.68 11.32
N LYS A 122 15.44 -13.40 10.03
CA LYS A 122 15.18 -14.45 9.02
C LYS A 122 15.56 -13.94 7.63
N GLU A 123 16.11 -14.83 6.85
CA GLU A 123 16.97 -14.60 5.69
C GLU A 123 16.21 -13.98 4.50
N SER A 124 16.77 -12.89 3.95
CA SER A 124 16.93 -12.50 2.53
C SER A 124 15.91 -12.83 1.41
N GLU A 125 14.82 -13.55 1.65
CA GLU A 125 14.06 -14.19 0.59
C GLU A 125 12.56 -13.94 0.75
N MET A 126 12.01 -13.23 -0.24
CA MET A 126 10.59 -13.25 -0.53
C MET A 126 10.30 -14.47 -1.40
N ASN A 127 9.09 -15.01 -1.35
CA ASN A 127 8.63 -15.92 -2.38
C ASN A 127 8.23 -15.14 -3.64
N SER A 128 8.06 -15.83 -4.78
CA SER A 128 7.73 -15.17 -6.05
C SER A 128 6.44 -14.34 -6.00
N PHE A 129 5.46 -14.74 -5.20
CA PHE A 129 4.19 -14.02 -5.11
C PHE A 129 4.31 -12.78 -4.22
N GLU A 130 5.01 -12.87 -3.08
CA GLU A 130 5.31 -11.69 -2.25
C GLU A 130 6.07 -10.61 -3.06
N MET A 131 7.05 -11.01 -3.88
CA MET A 131 7.76 -10.07 -4.77
C MET A 131 6.82 -9.44 -5.80
N PHE A 132 5.92 -10.23 -6.35
CA PHE A 132 4.95 -9.76 -7.33
C PHE A 132 3.99 -8.72 -6.72
N VAL A 133 3.50 -8.97 -5.50
CA VAL A 133 2.67 -8.02 -4.76
C VAL A 133 3.44 -6.71 -4.47
N LEU A 134 4.69 -6.82 -4.03
CA LEU A 134 5.49 -5.62 -3.76
C LEU A 134 5.77 -4.82 -5.05
N MET A 135 6.03 -5.49 -6.17
CA MET A 135 6.17 -4.84 -7.47
C MET A 135 4.88 -4.10 -7.86
N TYR A 136 3.71 -4.74 -7.68
CA TYR A 136 2.42 -4.11 -7.92
C TYR A 136 2.26 -2.81 -7.11
N TYR A 137 2.63 -2.81 -5.82
CA TYR A 137 2.60 -1.60 -4.98
C TYR A 137 3.52 -0.49 -5.47
N PHE A 138 4.75 -0.83 -5.89
CA PHE A 138 5.65 0.16 -6.47
C PHE A 138 5.06 0.77 -7.75
N VAL A 139 4.48 -0.05 -8.63
CA VAL A 139 3.89 0.46 -9.87
C VAL A 139 2.68 1.36 -9.55
N ASP A 140 1.78 0.94 -8.67
CA ASP A 140 0.62 1.76 -8.25
C ASP A 140 1.06 3.11 -7.67
N TYR A 141 1.99 3.09 -6.70
CA TYR A 141 2.49 4.32 -6.08
C TYR A 141 3.19 5.25 -7.08
N MET A 142 4.11 4.72 -7.90
CA MET A 142 4.91 5.53 -8.81
C MET A 142 4.12 6.06 -10.01
N THR A 143 2.97 5.45 -10.30
CA THR A 143 2.00 5.91 -11.32
C THR A 143 0.82 6.66 -10.72
N MET A 144 0.78 6.87 -9.39
CA MET A 144 -0.31 7.57 -8.71
C MET A 144 -0.63 8.92 -9.37
N GLY A 145 -1.90 9.10 -9.72
CA GLY A 145 -2.39 10.31 -10.40
C GLY A 145 -2.16 10.33 -11.92
N ARG A 146 -1.46 9.32 -12.45
CA ARG A 146 -1.29 9.07 -13.89
C ARG A 146 -1.92 7.73 -14.24
N TYR A 147 -3.24 7.73 -14.26
CA TYR A 147 -4.05 6.55 -14.60
C TYR A 147 -4.54 6.66 -16.05
N ASP A 148 -3.61 6.65 -17.00
CA ASP A 148 -3.97 6.40 -18.39
C ASP A 148 -4.36 4.93 -18.59
N ASP A 149 -5.01 4.64 -19.73
CA ASP A 149 -5.62 3.33 -19.98
C ASP A 149 -4.60 2.18 -19.86
N ILE A 150 -3.35 2.37 -20.30
CA ILE A 150 -2.31 1.33 -20.27
C ILE A 150 -1.90 1.02 -18.82
N ILE A 151 -1.72 2.04 -17.99
CA ILE A 151 -1.39 1.86 -16.57
C ILE A 151 -2.54 1.19 -15.83
N LEU A 152 -3.77 1.60 -16.11
CA LEU A 152 -4.96 0.99 -15.51
C LEU A 152 -5.14 -0.47 -15.93
N ASP A 153 -4.91 -0.79 -17.19
CA ASP A 153 -4.97 -2.16 -17.70
C ASP A 153 -3.89 -3.02 -17.02
N TYR A 154 -2.64 -2.54 -16.93
CA TYR A 154 -1.57 -3.27 -16.25
C TYR A 154 -1.86 -3.52 -14.77
N LEU A 155 -2.32 -2.50 -14.03
CA LEU A 155 -2.67 -2.64 -12.62
C LEU A 155 -3.90 -3.54 -12.45
N GLY A 156 -4.86 -3.44 -13.36
CA GLY A 156 -6.03 -4.32 -13.44
C GLY A 156 -5.62 -5.78 -13.57
N ASP A 157 -4.80 -6.11 -14.56
CA ASP A 157 -4.30 -7.46 -14.83
C ASP A 157 -3.40 -7.97 -13.71
N CYS A 158 -2.55 -7.12 -13.14
CA CYS A 158 -1.65 -7.49 -12.05
C CYS A 158 -2.34 -7.65 -10.70
N ASN A 159 -3.56 -7.15 -10.52
CA ASN A 159 -4.16 -6.98 -9.20
C ASN A 159 -4.14 -8.28 -8.38
N PRO A 160 -3.36 -8.36 -7.29
CA PRO A 160 -3.21 -9.58 -6.52
C PRO A 160 -4.32 -9.79 -5.47
N TYR A 161 -5.27 -8.85 -5.37
CA TYR A 161 -6.36 -8.85 -4.40
C TYR A 161 -7.72 -9.23 -4.99
N LEU A 162 -7.81 -9.45 -6.31
CA LEU A 162 -9.07 -9.87 -6.94
C LEU A 162 -9.53 -11.26 -6.47
N PHE A 163 -8.58 -12.13 -6.15
CA PHE A 163 -8.85 -13.50 -5.70
C PHE A 163 -8.14 -13.83 -4.37
N LEU A 164 -8.64 -14.85 -3.67
CA LEU A 164 -8.07 -15.29 -2.39
C LEU A 164 -6.77 -16.07 -2.54
N ASP A 165 -6.52 -16.68 -3.70
CA ASP A 165 -5.32 -17.45 -3.97
C ASP A 165 -4.09 -16.57 -4.27
N ASN A 166 -2.94 -17.21 -4.45
CA ASN A 166 -1.68 -16.56 -4.78
C ASN A 166 -1.57 -16.44 -6.31
N GLY A 167 -2.16 -15.39 -6.86
CA GLY A 167 -2.17 -15.08 -8.28
C GLY A 167 -2.53 -13.63 -8.56
N SER A 168 -2.68 -13.31 -9.84
CA SER A 168 -3.11 -12.00 -10.35
C SER A 168 -4.48 -12.10 -10.99
N ALA A 169 -5.11 -10.96 -11.30
CA ALA A 169 -6.39 -10.91 -11.99
C ALA A 169 -6.32 -11.59 -13.38
N ASP A 170 -5.23 -11.37 -14.12
CA ASP A 170 -4.85 -12.23 -15.25
C ASP A 170 -3.74 -13.20 -14.81
N PRO A 171 -4.02 -14.50 -14.66
CA PRO A 171 -3.01 -15.50 -14.27
C PRO A 171 -1.78 -15.58 -15.19
N ALA A 172 -1.89 -15.16 -16.45
CA ALA A 172 -0.76 -15.15 -17.39
C ALA A 172 0.35 -14.19 -16.91
N VAL A 173 -0.04 -13.03 -16.37
CA VAL A 173 0.90 -12.02 -15.88
C VAL A 173 1.74 -12.54 -14.71
N TYR A 174 1.11 -13.13 -13.69
CA TYR A 174 1.85 -13.74 -12.59
C TYR A 174 2.67 -14.97 -13.04
N SER A 175 2.15 -15.77 -13.98
CA SER A 175 2.91 -16.88 -14.58
C SER A 175 4.21 -16.40 -15.24
N ASP A 176 4.16 -15.29 -15.97
CA ASP A 176 5.34 -14.74 -16.64
C ASP A 176 6.34 -14.13 -15.64
N PHE A 177 5.85 -13.44 -14.61
CA PHE A 177 6.69 -13.04 -13.47
C PHE A 177 7.37 -14.25 -12.81
N LYS A 178 6.62 -15.33 -12.58
CA LYS A 178 7.15 -16.55 -11.97
C LYS A 178 8.23 -17.21 -12.82
N LYS A 179 8.10 -17.20 -14.15
CA LYS A 179 9.19 -17.65 -15.05
C LYS A 179 10.45 -16.81 -14.88
N ALA A 180 10.32 -15.48 -14.74
CA ALA A 180 11.46 -14.61 -14.47
C ALA A 180 12.11 -14.94 -13.11
N TYR A 181 11.30 -15.19 -12.09
CA TYR A 181 11.77 -15.62 -10.76
C TYR A 181 12.54 -16.95 -10.80
N GLU A 182 11.99 -17.96 -11.49
CA GLU A 182 12.60 -19.29 -11.62
C GLU A 182 13.87 -19.26 -12.49
N GLY A 183 13.89 -18.43 -13.53
CA GLY A 183 15.03 -18.25 -14.43
C GLY A 183 16.17 -17.40 -13.86
N CYS A 184 15.92 -16.62 -12.82
CA CYS A 184 16.90 -15.72 -12.23
C CYS A 184 17.86 -16.46 -11.29
N LYS A 185 19.13 -16.60 -11.73
CA LYS A 185 20.20 -17.28 -10.98
C LYS A 185 20.64 -16.50 -9.74
N ASP A 186 20.80 -15.19 -9.88
CA ASP A 186 21.15 -14.29 -8.79
C ASP A 186 19.97 -13.36 -8.54
N LYS A 187 19.12 -13.73 -7.59
CA LYS A 187 17.91 -12.97 -7.26
C LYS A 187 18.22 -11.63 -6.58
N GLY A 188 19.44 -11.42 -6.09
CA GLY A 188 19.75 -10.26 -5.25
C GLY A 188 18.99 -10.27 -3.93
N ARG A 189 19.15 -9.21 -3.13
CA ARG A 189 18.50 -9.12 -1.82
C ARG A 189 16.99 -8.88 -2.01
N PHE A 190 16.17 -9.70 -1.36
CA PHE A 190 14.71 -9.68 -1.50
C PHE A 190 14.23 -9.77 -2.95
N GLY A 191 14.99 -10.41 -3.85
CA GLY A 191 14.55 -10.60 -5.23
C GLY A 191 14.63 -9.38 -6.14
N TYR A 192 15.34 -8.31 -5.75
CA TYR A 192 15.45 -7.09 -6.56
C TYR A 192 15.87 -7.36 -8.02
N ASN A 193 16.82 -8.26 -8.24
CA ASN A 193 17.28 -8.60 -9.60
C ASN A 193 16.21 -9.34 -10.42
N VAL A 194 15.29 -10.07 -9.77
CA VAL A 194 14.14 -10.70 -10.44
C VAL A 194 13.24 -9.62 -11.03
N VAL A 195 12.88 -8.61 -10.23
CA VAL A 195 12.02 -7.49 -10.65
C VAL A 195 12.68 -6.72 -11.80
N MET A 196 13.97 -6.45 -11.69
CA MET A 196 14.72 -5.79 -12.77
C MET A 196 14.80 -6.64 -14.03
N SER A 197 14.89 -7.97 -13.92
CA SER A 197 14.85 -8.88 -15.06
C SER A 197 13.46 -8.87 -15.71
N TYR A 198 12.41 -9.06 -14.92
CA TYR A 198 11.02 -9.07 -15.38
C TYR A 198 10.64 -7.78 -16.13
N ALA A 199 11.14 -6.62 -15.69
CA ALA A 199 10.92 -5.36 -16.40
C ALA A 199 11.41 -5.38 -17.87
N ASN A 200 12.37 -6.25 -18.22
CA ASN A 200 12.82 -6.41 -19.60
C ASN A 200 11.93 -7.37 -20.41
N ASP A 201 11.23 -8.27 -19.73
CA ASP A 201 10.44 -9.36 -20.30
C ASP A 201 8.94 -9.07 -20.30
N ILE A 202 8.52 -7.94 -19.73
CA ILE A 202 7.13 -7.48 -19.75
C ILE A 202 6.61 -7.38 -21.18
N GLU A 203 5.33 -7.69 -21.36
CA GLU A 203 4.66 -7.69 -22.65
C GLU A 203 4.86 -6.37 -23.40
N GLU A 204 5.07 -6.45 -24.72
CA GLU A 204 5.34 -5.30 -25.59
C GLU A 204 4.32 -4.16 -25.40
N TYR A 205 3.05 -4.52 -25.18
CA TYR A 205 1.97 -3.59 -24.89
C TYR A 205 2.27 -2.65 -23.69
N TYR A 206 2.93 -3.17 -22.64
CA TYR A 206 3.26 -2.43 -21.41
C TYR A 206 4.66 -1.82 -21.40
N GLN A 207 5.51 -2.09 -22.40
CA GLN A 207 6.94 -1.76 -22.35
C GLN A 207 7.26 -0.27 -22.33
N ASN A 208 6.42 0.59 -22.88
CA ASN A 208 6.73 2.02 -22.94
C ASN A 208 6.36 2.75 -21.64
N ASP A 209 5.40 2.22 -20.88
CA ASP A 209 4.81 2.92 -19.74
C ASP A 209 5.18 2.27 -18.41
N ILE A 210 5.22 0.94 -18.35
CA ILE A 210 5.45 0.19 -17.10
C ILE A 210 6.92 -0.12 -16.88
N LYS A 211 7.65 -0.54 -17.92
CA LYS A 211 9.08 -0.86 -17.80
C LYS A 211 9.90 0.32 -17.26
N PRO A 212 9.73 1.58 -17.72
CA PRO A 212 10.47 2.70 -17.13
C PRO A 212 10.18 2.90 -15.64
N VAL A 213 8.92 2.67 -15.22
CA VAL A 213 8.53 2.74 -13.80
C VAL A 213 9.26 1.68 -13.00
N ILE A 214 9.18 0.41 -13.40
CA ILE A 214 9.86 -0.68 -12.69
C ILE A 214 11.38 -0.43 -12.66
N LYS A 215 11.98 -0.01 -13.78
CA LYS A 215 13.43 0.29 -13.86
C LYS A 215 13.87 1.50 -13.03
N SER A 216 12.93 2.34 -12.58
CA SER A 216 13.24 3.49 -11.74
C SER A 216 13.19 3.19 -10.24
N ILE A 217 12.72 2.00 -9.85
CA ILE A 217 12.77 1.52 -8.47
C ILE A 217 14.23 1.40 -8.05
N LYS A 218 14.61 2.05 -6.96
CA LYS A 218 15.95 1.94 -6.39
C LYS A 218 16.06 0.71 -5.49
N GLU A 219 17.22 0.08 -5.48
CA GLU A 219 17.46 -1.12 -4.68
C GLU A 219 17.26 -0.87 -3.19
N GLU A 220 17.72 0.27 -2.67
CA GLU A 220 17.53 0.65 -1.26
C GLU A 220 16.05 0.80 -0.88
N ASP A 221 15.23 1.32 -1.79
CA ASP A 221 13.80 1.50 -1.56
C ASP A 221 13.06 0.17 -1.62
N TRP A 222 13.42 -0.68 -2.58
CA TRP A 222 12.92 -2.06 -2.66
C TRP A 222 13.20 -2.83 -1.37
N ILE A 223 14.44 -2.82 -0.90
CA ILE A 223 14.84 -3.52 0.32
C ILE A 223 14.09 -3.01 1.53
N TYR A 224 13.93 -1.69 1.68
CA TYR A 224 13.19 -1.11 2.79
C TYR A 224 11.73 -1.58 2.79
N TRP A 225 11.05 -1.48 1.65
CA TRP A 225 9.64 -1.83 1.55
C TRP A 225 9.40 -3.34 1.60
N ALA A 226 10.37 -4.16 1.19
CA ALA A 226 10.34 -5.61 1.41
C ALA A 226 10.39 -5.95 2.90
N ILE A 227 11.26 -5.29 3.68
CA ILE A 227 11.34 -5.49 5.13
C ILE A 227 10.03 -5.05 5.79
N ASP A 228 9.50 -3.87 5.41
CA ASP A 228 8.22 -3.37 5.94
C ASP A 228 7.06 -4.34 5.61
N TYR A 229 6.94 -4.77 4.35
CA TYR A 229 5.90 -5.69 3.90
C TYR A 229 5.92 -7.02 4.64
N LEU A 230 7.10 -7.61 4.82
CA LEU A 230 7.27 -8.90 5.52
C LEU A 230 7.13 -8.79 7.05
N SER A 231 7.11 -7.58 7.61
CA SER A 231 7.01 -7.37 9.07
C SER A 231 5.60 -7.50 9.63
N PHE A 232 4.59 -7.49 8.75
CA PHE A 232 3.18 -7.58 9.12
C PHE A 232 2.50 -8.75 8.40
N PRO A 233 1.33 -9.23 8.86
CA PRO A 233 0.50 -10.13 8.06
C PRO A 233 0.28 -9.55 6.65
N HIS A 234 0.47 -10.38 5.63
CA HIS A 234 0.49 -9.92 4.25
C HIS A 234 0.04 -11.00 3.26
N LYS A 235 -0.29 -10.55 2.03
CA LYS A 235 -0.74 -11.42 0.94
C LYS A 235 0.42 -12.27 0.43
N GLY A 236 0.23 -13.59 0.39
CA GLY A 236 1.28 -14.52 -0.02
C GLY A 236 2.09 -15.14 1.11
N MET A 237 1.83 -14.74 2.36
CA MET A 237 2.30 -15.48 3.53
C MET A 237 1.68 -16.88 3.51
N GLU A 238 2.50 -17.93 3.53
CA GLU A 238 1.99 -19.29 3.74
C GLU A 238 1.53 -19.42 5.19
N LEU A 239 0.21 -19.45 5.41
CA LEU A 239 -0.35 -19.76 6.72
C LEU A 239 0.06 -21.18 7.09
N THR A 240 0.87 -21.34 8.14
CA THR A 240 1.21 -22.67 8.63
C THR A 240 0.06 -23.18 9.50
N LEU A 241 -0.29 -24.46 9.35
CA LEU A 241 -1.37 -25.13 10.11
C LEU A 241 -1.26 -25.04 11.65
N ASN A 242 -0.17 -24.49 12.19
CA ASN A 242 0.00 -24.26 13.62
C ASN A 242 -0.61 -22.93 14.11
N ASP A 243 -0.80 -21.96 13.22
CA ASP A 243 -1.33 -20.63 13.58
C ASP A 243 -2.83 -20.69 13.95
N PHE A 244 -3.54 -21.75 13.55
CA PHE A 244 -4.94 -22.01 13.89
C PHE A 244 -5.15 -22.84 15.18
N LYS A 245 -4.09 -23.29 15.85
CA LYS A 245 -4.21 -24.14 17.05
C LYS A 245 -4.34 -23.36 18.35
N GLU A 246 -4.03 -22.06 18.35
CA GLU A 246 -4.16 -21.22 19.55
C GLU A 246 -5.58 -20.67 19.74
N GLU A 247 -6.39 -20.56 18.68
CA GLU A 247 -7.78 -20.05 18.79
C GLU A 247 -8.84 -21.09 19.18
N ILE A 248 -8.49 -22.38 19.29
CA ILE A 248 -9.44 -23.46 19.64
C ILE A 248 -9.31 -23.89 21.12
N ASN A 249 -8.44 -23.25 21.91
CA ASN A 249 -8.22 -23.60 23.32
C ASN A 249 -8.41 -22.42 24.30
N GLU A 250 -9.39 -21.56 24.08
CA GLU A 250 -9.97 -20.70 25.12
C GLU A 250 -11.48 -20.90 25.27
#